data_AF-A0A523RPY5-F1
#
_entry.id   AF-A0A523RPY5-F1
#
_cell.length_a   1.000
_cell.length_b   1.000
_cell.length_c   1.000
_cell.angle_alpha   90.00
_cell.angle_beta   90.00
_cell.angle_gamma   90.00
#
_symmetry.space_group_name_H-M   'P 1'
#
loop_
_entity.id
_entity.type
_entity.pdbx_description
1 polymer ?
#
loop_
_entity_poly.entity_id
_entity_poly.type
_entity_poly.pdbx_seq_one_letter_code
_entity_poly.pdbx_strand_id
1 'polypeptide(L)'
;MAIVMLCPSHDNGKRIVSRSIGVCSQCVRNDSVKLAQQTHERLRRRDGLVPEIPSSGEVVCNECGNHCRMNEGDVGFCNIRIASGGKIVDRYSDSVVVSWYFDPLPTNCVADWVCPVTTEREVGIGKKRLKNLAVFYGSCNSDCLFCQIASYRT
;
A
#
# COMPACT_ATOMS: atom_id res chain seq x y z
N MET A 1 17.16 -18.12 -16.96
CA MET A 1 16.65 -19.03 -15.92
C MET A 1 16.40 -18.22 -14.67
N ALA A 2 15.20 -18.28 -14.08
CA ALA A 2 14.94 -17.65 -12.78
C ALA A 2 15.68 -18.45 -11.70
N ILE A 3 16.61 -17.82 -10.98
CA ILE A 3 17.27 -18.44 -9.83
C ILE A 3 16.21 -18.61 -8.75
N VAL A 4 15.86 -19.86 -8.45
CA VAL A 4 14.98 -20.20 -7.32
C VAL A 4 15.77 -19.98 -6.04
N MET A 5 15.30 -19.07 -5.19
CA MET A 5 15.88 -18.85 -3.86
C MET A 5 15.16 -19.73 -2.85
N LEU A 6 15.92 -20.43 -2.01
CA LEU A 6 15.40 -21.27 -0.93
C LEU A 6 15.64 -20.60 0.43
N CYS A 7 14.75 -20.87 1.38
CA CYS A 7 14.89 -20.37 2.75
C CYS A 7 16.12 -21.00 3.43
N PRO A 8 17.10 -20.21 3.91
CA PRO A 8 18.34 -20.74 4.49
C PRO A 8 18.14 -21.39 5.87
N SER A 9 17.06 -21.06 6.59
CA SER A 9 16.80 -21.55 7.95
C SER A 9 16.17 -22.95 8.00
N HIS A 10 16.04 -23.65 6.88
CA HIS A 10 15.43 -24.98 6.83
C HIS A 10 16.23 -25.90 5.92
N ASP A 11 16.69 -27.03 6.46
CA ASP A 11 17.41 -28.06 5.69
C ASP A 11 16.52 -28.81 4.69
N ASN A 12 15.20 -28.71 4.84
CA ASN A 12 14.23 -29.36 3.95
C ASN A 12 13.96 -28.48 2.72
N GLY A 13 14.84 -28.60 1.72
CA GLY A 13 14.98 -27.74 0.54
C GLY A 13 13.80 -27.64 -0.45
N LYS A 14 12.64 -27.17 0.01
CA LYS A 14 11.47 -26.88 -0.87
C LYS A 14 10.74 -25.57 -0.55
N ARG A 15 11.25 -24.74 0.37
CA ARG A 15 10.64 -23.43 0.64
C ARG A 15 11.21 -22.39 -0.30
N ILE A 16 10.57 -22.24 -1.46
CA ILE A 16 10.83 -21.12 -2.37
C ILE A 16 10.50 -19.83 -1.63
N VAL A 17 11.42 -18.87 -1.65
CA VAL A 17 11.28 -17.58 -0.99
C VAL A 17 11.39 -16.44 -2.00
N SER A 18 10.81 -15.29 -1.65
CA SER A 18 11.04 -14.08 -2.43
C SER A 18 12.52 -13.70 -2.37
N ARG A 19 13.10 -13.34 -3.52
CA ARG A 19 14.44 -12.76 -3.58
C ARG A 19 14.56 -11.47 -2.76
N SER A 20 13.47 -10.71 -2.59
CA SER A 20 13.51 -9.44 -1.85
C SER A 20 13.61 -9.63 -0.34
N ILE A 21 13.03 -10.70 0.22
CA ILE A 21 13.02 -10.96 1.67
C ILE A 21 14.04 -12.06 2.05
N GLY A 22 14.27 -13.05 1.19
CA GLY A 22 15.27 -14.11 1.39
C GLY A 22 14.90 -15.19 2.42
N VAL A 23 13.74 -15.08 3.09
CA VAL A 23 13.26 -16.05 4.07
C VAL A 23 11.76 -16.33 3.90
N CYS A 24 11.29 -17.46 4.43
CA CYS A 24 9.89 -17.87 4.31
C CYS A 24 8.99 -17.15 5.34
N SER A 25 7.68 -17.20 5.13
CA SER A 25 6.70 -16.53 6.01
C SER A 25 6.74 -17.01 7.47
N GLN A 26 7.14 -18.27 7.72
CA GLN A 26 7.34 -18.77 9.08
C GLN A 26 8.52 -18.08 9.77
N CYS A 27 9.66 -17.94 9.10
CA CYS A 27 10.84 -17.24 9.65
C CYS A 27 10.57 -15.76 9.88
N VAL A 28 9.84 -15.10 8.96
CA VAL A 28 9.43 -13.69 9.12
C VAL A 28 8.65 -13.49 10.42
N ARG A 29 7.72 -14.38 10.75
CA ARG A 29 6.89 -14.26 11.96
C ARG A 29 7.67 -14.51 13.25
N ASN A 30 8.69 -15.36 13.23
CA ASN A 30 9.34 -15.85 14.44
C ASN A 30 10.61 -15.10 14.82
N ASP A 31 11.33 -14.48 13.88
CA ASP A 31 12.58 -13.75 14.22
C ASP A 31 13.12 -12.85 13.09
N SER A 32 12.55 -12.88 11.89
CA SER A 32 13.07 -12.15 10.72
C SER A 32 12.27 -10.89 10.33
N VAL A 33 11.47 -10.33 11.25
CA VAL A 33 10.72 -9.06 11.03
C VAL A 33 11.69 -7.95 10.60
N LYS A 34 12.89 -7.91 11.16
CA LYS A 34 13.91 -6.89 10.86
C LYS A 34 14.34 -6.89 9.38
N LEU A 35 14.51 -8.05 8.76
CA LEU A 35 14.91 -8.11 7.34
C LEU A 35 13.78 -7.65 6.42
N ALA A 36 12.54 -7.99 6.76
CA ALA A 36 11.37 -7.49 6.05
C ALA A 36 11.23 -5.96 6.21
N GLN A 37 11.39 -5.43 7.43
CA GLN A 37 11.39 -3.98 7.70
C GLN A 37 12.49 -3.25 6.91
N GLN A 38 13.73 -3.73 6.96
CA GLN A 38 14.85 -3.14 6.22
C GLN A 38 14.62 -3.16 4.70
N THR A 39 14.00 -4.23 4.19
CA THR A 39 13.63 -4.33 2.77
C THR A 39 12.56 -3.30 2.43
N HIS A 40 11.55 -3.17 3.29
CA HIS A 40 10.46 -2.21 3.15
C HIS A 40 10.95 -0.77 3.17
N GLU A 41 11.74 -0.38 4.16
CA GLU A 41 12.36 0.94 4.25
C GLU A 41 13.19 1.25 3.00
N ARG A 42 14.00 0.30 2.52
CA ARG A 42 14.84 0.49 1.33
C ARG A 42 14.00 0.76 0.08
N LEU A 43 12.91 0.04 -0.10
CA LEU A 43 11.99 0.27 -1.21
C LEU A 43 11.34 1.65 -1.10
N ARG A 44 10.91 2.04 0.09
CA ARG A 44 10.35 3.37 0.33
C ARG A 44 11.35 4.49 0.04
N ARG A 45 12.59 4.38 0.51
CA ARG A 45 13.67 5.34 0.18
C ARG A 45 13.89 5.45 -1.33
N ARG A 46 13.94 4.31 -2.03
CA ARG A 46 14.09 4.28 -3.50
C ARG A 46 12.94 5.01 -4.20
N ASP A 47 11.73 4.87 -3.68
CA ASP A 47 10.52 5.45 -4.25
C ASP A 47 10.25 6.89 -3.73
N GLY A 48 11.19 7.49 -2.97
CA GLY A 48 11.05 8.85 -2.45
C GLY A 48 10.05 9.01 -1.29
N LEU A 49 9.64 7.91 -0.67
CA LEU A 49 8.67 7.87 0.43
C LEU A 49 9.37 7.89 1.80
N VAL A 50 8.63 8.35 2.82
CA VAL A 50 9.07 8.37 4.22
C VAL A 50 9.37 6.95 4.70
N PRO A 51 10.63 6.58 5.00
CA PRO A 51 11.04 5.18 5.09
C PRO A 51 10.44 4.40 6.27
N GLU A 52 10.19 5.08 7.38
CA GLU A 52 9.65 4.51 8.62
C GLU A 52 8.59 5.44 9.19
N ILE A 53 7.78 4.95 10.13
CA ILE A 53 6.77 5.79 10.79
C ILE A 53 7.50 6.84 11.64
N PRO A 54 7.30 8.15 11.38
CA PRO A 54 7.87 9.20 12.23
C PRO A 54 7.44 9.00 13.69
N SER A 55 8.40 8.98 14.62
CA SER A 55 8.15 8.59 16.02
C SER A 55 8.82 9.51 17.05
N SER A 56 9.65 10.46 16.62
CA SER A 56 10.47 11.31 17.49
C SER A 56 10.04 12.78 17.57
N GLY A 57 9.00 13.17 16.82
CA GLY A 57 8.53 14.56 16.80
C GLY A 57 7.53 14.95 17.89
N GLU A 58 7.26 16.25 17.99
CA GLU A 58 6.34 16.82 18.99
C GLU A 58 4.89 16.90 18.48
N VAL A 59 4.68 16.97 17.16
CA VAL A 59 3.34 17.08 16.56
C VAL A 59 2.82 15.68 16.21
N VAL A 60 1.66 15.32 16.73
CA VAL A 60 1.07 13.98 16.53
C VAL A 60 -0.07 14.03 15.52
N CYS A 61 0.00 13.18 14.49
CA CYS A 61 -1.10 12.94 13.56
C CYS A 61 -1.94 11.74 14.01
N ASN A 62 -3.23 11.95 14.31
CA ASN A 62 -4.13 10.92 14.84
C ASN A 62 -5.10 10.34 13.81
N GLU A 63 -4.89 10.62 12.52
CA GLU A 63 -5.79 10.24 11.42
C GLU A 63 -5.84 8.72 11.15
N CYS A 64 -4.84 7.97 11.61
CA CYS A 64 -4.81 6.52 11.45
C CYS A 64 -3.93 5.85 12.52
N GLY A 65 -3.93 4.51 12.55
CA GLY A 65 -3.23 3.72 13.56
C GLY A 65 -1.69 3.84 13.61
N ASN A 66 -1.07 4.58 12.69
CA ASN A 66 0.37 4.84 12.76
C ASN A 66 0.74 5.91 13.79
N HIS A 67 -0.18 6.82 14.13
CA HIS A 67 0.06 7.92 15.07
C HIS A 67 1.41 8.63 14.88
N CYS A 68 1.71 9.04 13.63
CA CYS A 68 3.00 9.63 13.27
C CYS A 68 3.32 10.84 14.17
N ARG A 69 4.51 10.82 14.80
CA ARG A 69 5.09 11.92 15.59
C ARG A 69 6.14 12.64 14.76
N MET A 70 5.86 13.90 14.42
CA MET A 70 6.56 14.68 13.40
C MET A 70 7.07 16.00 13.95
N ASN A 71 8.24 16.42 13.51
CA ASN A 71 8.78 17.77 13.68
C ASN A 71 8.30 18.69 12.57
N GLU A 72 8.50 20.00 12.71
CA GLU A 72 8.18 20.97 11.66
C GLU A 72 8.85 20.58 10.32
N GLY A 73 8.06 20.47 9.26
CA GLY A 73 8.50 20.05 7.93
C GLY A 73 8.50 18.54 7.69
N ASP A 74 8.36 17.70 8.72
CA ASP A 74 8.29 16.25 8.55
C ASP A 74 7.00 15.84 7.83
N VAL A 75 7.14 14.87 6.93
CA VAL A 75 6.03 14.27 6.19
C VAL A 75 5.60 12.98 6.88
N GLY A 76 4.29 12.77 6.98
CA GLY A 76 3.72 11.56 7.56
C GLY A 76 4.00 10.33 6.71
N PHE A 77 3.97 9.15 7.31
CA PHE A 77 4.24 7.89 6.60
C PHE A 77 3.32 7.65 5.39
N CYS A 78 2.08 8.16 5.42
CA CYS A 78 1.15 8.09 4.30
C CYS A 78 1.47 9.05 3.13
N ASN A 79 2.49 9.91 3.25
CA ASN A 79 2.94 10.87 2.24
C ASN A 79 1.98 12.05 1.93
N ILE A 80 0.81 12.12 2.57
CA ILE A 80 -0.23 13.15 2.32
C ILE A 80 -0.41 14.16 3.45
N ARG A 81 0.21 13.92 4.61
CA ARG A 81 0.18 14.83 5.76
C ARG A 81 1.57 15.41 6.00
N ILE A 82 1.65 16.68 6.38
CA ILE A 82 2.91 17.34 6.76
C ILE A 82 2.70 18.12 8.06
N ALA A 83 3.70 18.14 8.93
CA ALA A 83 3.70 19.00 10.10
C ALA A 83 4.13 20.41 9.68
N SER A 84 3.25 21.40 9.86
CA SER A 84 3.55 22.79 9.58
C SER A 84 2.85 23.76 10.53
N GLY A 85 3.59 24.72 11.08
CA GLY A 85 3.08 25.68 12.06
C GLY A 85 2.62 25.00 13.35
N GLY A 86 3.30 23.93 13.78
CA GLY A 86 2.95 23.17 14.99
C GLY A 86 1.66 22.34 14.88
N LYS A 87 1.11 22.15 13.68
CA LYS A 87 -0.09 21.34 13.41
C LYS A 87 0.11 20.41 12.23
N ILE A 88 -0.81 19.46 12.06
CA ILE A 88 -0.86 18.59 10.89
C ILE A 88 -1.73 19.24 9.82
N VAL A 89 -1.22 19.36 8.60
CA VAL A 89 -1.95 19.88 7.45
C VAL A 89 -1.86 18.93 6.25
N ASP A 90 -2.78 19.10 5.31
CA ASP A 90 -2.73 18.40 4.03
C ASP A 90 -1.60 18.91 3.15
N ARG A 91 -0.73 17.99 2.72
CA ARG A 91 0.40 18.30 1.85
C ARG A 91 -0.05 18.80 0.46
N TYR A 92 -1.21 18.35 0.01
CA TYR A 92 -1.77 18.70 -1.30
C TYR A 92 -3.00 19.63 -1.20
N SER A 93 -3.27 20.18 -0.02
CA SER A 93 -4.34 21.16 0.25
C SER A 93 -5.69 20.78 -0.39
N ASP A 94 -6.13 21.52 -1.40
CA ASP A 94 -7.43 21.37 -2.06
C ASP A 94 -7.46 20.25 -3.13
N SER A 95 -6.38 19.49 -3.25
CA SER A 95 -6.22 18.44 -4.25
C SER A 95 -5.90 17.10 -3.59
N VAL A 96 -6.34 16.04 -4.24
CA VAL A 96 -5.98 14.68 -3.86
C VAL A 96 -5.26 13.99 -5.00
N VAL A 97 -4.13 13.37 -4.68
CA VAL A 97 -3.41 12.55 -5.65
C VAL A 97 -4.21 11.27 -5.84
N VAL A 98 -4.52 10.92 -7.08
CA VAL A 98 -5.26 9.69 -7.41
C VAL A 98 -4.66 9.03 -8.64
N SER A 99 -4.69 7.69 -8.64
CA SER A 99 -4.58 6.89 -9.85
C SER A 99 -5.94 6.23 -10.10
N TRP A 100 -6.32 6.10 -11.37
CA TRP A 100 -7.61 5.52 -11.71
C TRP A 100 -7.54 4.73 -13.00
N TYR A 101 -8.42 3.75 -13.12
CA TYR A 101 -8.60 2.98 -14.35
C TYR A 101 -10.05 2.54 -14.50
N PHE A 102 -10.42 2.18 -15.72
CA PHE A 102 -11.71 1.57 -15.97
C PHE A 102 -11.65 0.06 -15.76
N ASP A 103 -12.37 -0.42 -14.76
CA ASP A 103 -12.37 -1.82 -14.34
C ASP A 103 -13.55 -2.58 -14.96
N PRO A 104 -13.33 -3.52 -15.91
CA PRO A 104 -14.42 -4.20 -16.61
C PRO A 104 -15.20 -5.14 -15.68
N LEU A 105 -16.53 -5.14 -15.81
CA LEU A 105 -17.40 -6.05 -15.09
C LEU A 105 -17.48 -7.44 -15.77
N PRO A 106 -17.56 -8.55 -14.99
CA PRO A 106 -17.57 -8.60 -13.52
C PRO A 106 -16.16 -8.43 -12.91
N THR A 107 -16.06 -7.67 -11.82
CA THR A 107 -14.81 -7.45 -11.06
C THR A 107 -15.00 -7.85 -9.58
N ASN A 108 -13.97 -7.69 -8.74
CA ASN A 108 -14.04 -7.80 -7.28
C ASN A 108 -14.93 -6.67 -6.69
N CYS A 109 -16.24 -6.74 -6.92
CA CYS A 109 -17.18 -5.69 -6.60
C CYS A 109 -17.40 -5.56 -5.09
N VAL A 110 -16.71 -4.61 -4.47
CA VAL A 110 -17.04 -4.09 -3.12
C VAL A 110 -18.37 -3.29 -3.16
N ALA A 111 -18.83 -2.90 -4.35
CA ALA A 111 -20.02 -2.09 -4.59
C ALA A 111 -21.19 -2.91 -5.19
N ASP A 112 -21.40 -4.12 -4.70
CA ASP A 112 -22.45 -5.05 -5.18
C ASP A 112 -23.84 -4.39 -5.24
N TRP A 113 -24.22 -3.63 -4.22
CA TRP A 113 -25.53 -3.00 -4.06
C TRP A 113 -25.87 -1.89 -5.08
N VAL A 114 -24.89 -1.36 -5.83
CA VAL A 114 -25.10 -0.42 -6.95
C VAL A 114 -24.75 -1.01 -8.31
N CYS A 115 -24.28 -2.26 -8.35
CA CYS A 115 -23.79 -2.86 -9.57
C CYS A 115 -24.98 -3.27 -10.47
N PRO A 116 -25.01 -2.86 -11.75
CA PRO A 116 -26.09 -3.25 -12.67
C PRO A 116 -26.09 -4.75 -12.97
N VAL A 117 -24.96 -5.45 -12.79
CA VAL A 117 -24.86 -6.91 -12.94
C VAL A 117 -25.66 -7.66 -11.87
N THR A 118 -25.81 -7.09 -10.67
CA THR A 118 -26.41 -7.77 -9.50
C THR A 118 -27.82 -7.27 -9.19
N THR A 119 -28.20 -6.11 -9.73
CA THR A 119 -29.54 -5.51 -9.56
C THR A 119 -30.50 -5.79 -10.71
N GLU A 120 -30.13 -6.68 -11.66
CA GLU A 120 -30.91 -7.09 -12.84
C GLU A 120 -31.44 -5.92 -13.71
N ARG A 121 -30.94 -4.70 -13.51
CA ARG A 121 -31.25 -3.53 -14.35
C ARG A 121 -30.57 -3.70 -15.69
N GLU A 122 -31.30 -4.24 -16.67
CA GLU A 122 -30.97 -4.40 -18.10
C GLU A 122 -29.47 -4.33 -18.44
N VAL A 123 -28.72 -5.34 -18.02
CA VAL A 123 -27.43 -5.67 -18.62
C VAL A 123 -27.69 -6.60 -19.80
N GLY A 124 -28.10 -6.01 -20.92
CA GLY A 124 -28.29 -6.75 -22.16
C GLY A 124 -27.02 -7.51 -22.53
N ILE A 125 -27.12 -8.85 -22.56
CA ILE A 125 -26.07 -9.73 -23.09
C ILE A 125 -25.73 -9.24 -24.51
N GLY A 126 -24.50 -8.75 -24.68
CA GLY A 126 -23.99 -8.24 -25.96
C GLY A 126 -24.05 -6.73 -26.19
N LYS A 127 -24.56 -5.89 -25.25
CA LYS A 127 -24.61 -4.43 -25.43
C LYS A 127 -23.85 -3.69 -24.31
N LYS A 128 -22.59 -3.35 -24.61
CA LYS A 128 -21.60 -2.60 -23.81
C LYS A 128 -20.96 -3.38 -22.65
N ARG A 129 -19.64 -3.62 -22.75
CA ARG A 129 -18.80 -3.99 -21.60
C ARG A 129 -18.89 -2.87 -20.57
N LEU A 130 -19.63 -3.09 -19.50
CA LEU A 130 -19.73 -2.14 -18.40
C LEU A 130 -18.40 -2.10 -17.65
N LYS A 131 -18.05 -0.91 -17.15
CA LYS A 131 -16.83 -0.68 -16.41
C LYS A 131 -17.12 0.17 -15.19
N ASN A 132 -16.51 -0.14 -14.06
CA ASN A 132 -16.44 0.75 -12.91
C ASN A 132 -15.31 1.78 -13.12
N LEU A 133 -15.45 2.95 -12.53
CA LEU A 133 -14.31 3.85 -12.34
C LEU A 133 -13.63 3.46 -11.02
N ALA A 134 -12.52 2.72 -11.11
CA ALA A 134 -11.72 2.38 -9.94
C ALA A 134 -10.77 3.55 -9.63
N VAL A 135 -10.91 4.13 -8.44
CA VAL A 135 -10.10 5.27 -7.98
C VAL A 135 -9.30 4.86 -6.77
N PHE A 136 -7.98 5.02 -6.85
CA PHE A 136 -7.05 4.75 -5.76
C PHE A 136 -6.41 6.07 -5.34
N TYR A 137 -6.60 6.43 -4.08
CA TYR A 137 -5.87 7.52 -3.45
C TYR A 137 -4.37 7.25 -3.55
N GLY A 138 -3.58 8.27 -3.88
CA GLY A 138 -2.13 8.27 -4.05
C GLY A 138 -1.35 8.10 -2.74
N SER A 139 -1.96 7.42 -1.77
CA SER A 139 -1.43 7.20 -0.43
C SER A 139 -2.07 5.99 0.21
N CYS A 140 -1.26 5.23 0.96
CA CYS A 140 -1.73 4.20 1.86
C CYS A 140 -0.99 4.37 3.19
N ASN A 141 -1.71 4.30 4.30
CA ASN A 141 -1.11 4.35 5.64
C ASN A 141 -0.40 3.05 6.03
N SER A 142 -0.67 1.92 5.38
CA SER A 142 0.01 0.64 5.68
C SER A 142 1.21 0.36 4.79
N ASP A 143 1.14 0.69 3.50
CA ASP A 143 2.19 0.48 2.51
C ASP A 143 2.82 -0.92 2.46
N CYS A 144 2.02 -1.98 2.46
CA CYS A 144 2.51 -3.36 2.61
C CYS A 144 3.58 -3.77 1.57
N LEU A 145 4.53 -4.61 1.98
CA LEU A 145 5.40 -5.34 1.04
C LEU A 145 4.55 -6.23 0.12
N PHE A 146 4.86 -6.23 -1.17
CA PHE A 146 4.09 -6.92 -2.22
C PHE A 146 2.62 -6.47 -2.33
N CYS A 147 2.36 -5.19 -2.06
CA CYS A 147 1.04 -4.61 -2.33
C CYS A 147 0.65 -4.84 -3.80
N GLN A 148 -0.56 -5.36 -4.02
CA GLN A 148 -1.09 -5.63 -5.36
C GLN A 148 -1.37 -4.35 -6.15
N ILE A 149 -1.56 -3.24 -5.46
CA ILE A 149 -1.78 -1.91 -6.04
C ILE A 149 -0.58 -1.06 -5.66
N ALA A 150 0.58 -1.30 -6.26
CA ALA A 150 1.76 -0.48 -5.98
C ALA A 150 1.68 0.93 -6.61
N SER A 151 0.78 1.12 -7.58
CA SER A 151 0.61 2.36 -8.35
C SER A 151 0.08 3.55 -7.54
N TYR A 152 -0.42 3.36 -6.31
CA TYR A 152 -0.78 4.51 -5.47
C TYR A 152 0.43 5.29 -4.97
N ARG A 153 1.62 4.68 -4.97
CA ARG A 153 2.84 5.32 -4.45
C ARG A 153 3.25 6.40 -5.43
N THR A 154 2.92 7.65 -5.10
CA THR A 154 3.24 8.85 -5.88
C THR A 154 4.24 9.69 -5.13
#